data_AF-A0A0W1IF14-F1
#
_entry.id   AF-A0A0W1IF14-F1
#
_cell.length_a   1.000
_cell.length_b   1.000
_cell.length_c   1.000
_cell.angle_alpha   90.00
_cell.angle_beta   90.00
_cell.angle_gamma   90.00
#
_symmetry.space_group_name_H-M   'P 1'
#
loop_
_entity.id
_entity.type
_entity.pdbx_description
1 polymer ?
#
loop_
_entity_poly.entity_id
_entity_poly.type
_entity_poly.pdbx_seq_one_letter_code
_entity_poly.pdbx_strand_id
1 'polypeptide(L)'
;MDAIRHYFLAQLAEQEAEAARHLGDGYWTDSRTGRNVGLDELQAIGAMKTIALDPRPGEEDAHIYLSRLLADLDDVASRFRAAAPDPDGYGIATIGTVARRLAAFDSDPSVRFRSAP
;
A
#
# COMPACT_ATOMS: atom_id res chain seq x y z
N MET A 1 -17.94 3.70 0.81
CA MET A 1 -17.33 2.81 -0.19
C MET A 1 -16.38 3.58 -1.09
N ASP A 2 -16.88 4.48 -1.93
CA ASP A 2 -16.05 5.23 -2.90
C ASP A 2 -14.94 6.06 -2.24
N ALA A 3 -15.22 6.73 -1.11
CA ALA A 3 -14.19 7.47 -0.38
C ALA A 3 -13.04 6.58 0.12
N ILE A 4 -13.34 5.35 0.58
CA ILE A 4 -12.32 4.39 1.02
C ILE A 4 -11.50 3.91 -0.18
N ARG A 5 -12.17 3.61 -1.30
CA ARG A 5 -11.51 3.23 -2.56
C ARG A 5 -10.57 4.34 -3.05
N HIS A 6 -11.06 5.57 -3.15
CA HIS A 6 -10.25 6.72 -3.57
C HIS A 6 -9.08 6.94 -2.63
N TYR A 7 -9.31 6.83 -1.32
CA TYR A 7 -8.24 6.98 -0.34
C TYR A 7 -7.17 5.89 -0.48
N PHE A 8 -7.57 4.62 -0.66
CA PHE A 8 -6.62 3.53 -0.92
C PHE A 8 -5.80 3.79 -2.19
N LEU A 9 -6.44 4.20 -3.28
CA LEU A 9 -5.75 4.55 -4.52
C LEU A 9 -4.79 5.74 -4.34
N ALA A 10 -5.18 6.75 -3.58
CA ALA A 10 -4.32 7.88 -3.24
C ALA A 10 -3.09 7.44 -2.44
N GLN A 11 -3.24 6.50 -1.51
CA GLN A 11 -2.11 5.92 -0.78
C GLN A 11 -1.16 5.17 -1.72
N LEU A 12 -1.68 4.39 -2.67
CA LEU A 12 -0.84 3.72 -3.67
C LEU A 12 -0.08 4.72 -4.54
N ALA A 13 -0.74 5.78 -4.99
CA ALA A 13 -0.12 6.82 -5.81
C ALA A 13 0.98 7.58 -5.04
N GLU A 14 0.78 7.87 -3.76
CA GLU A 14 1.80 8.51 -2.91
C GLU A 14 3.02 7.62 -2.73
N GLN A 15 2.82 6.32 -2.45
CA GLN A 15 3.93 5.37 -2.34
C GLN A 15 4.66 5.18 -3.68
N GLU A 16 3.95 5.19 -4.80
CA GLU A 16 4.57 5.10 -6.13
C GLU A 16 5.44 6.33 -6.44
N ALA A 17 5.00 7.52 -6.03
CA ALA A 17 5.80 8.74 -6.15
C ALA A 17 7.03 8.75 -5.22
N GLU A 18 6.94 8.17 -4.02
CA GLU A 18 8.10 7.96 -3.13
C GLU A 18 9.10 6.97 -3.75
N ALA A 19 8.63 5.80 -4.18
CA ALA A 19 9.48 4.78 -4.78
C ALA A 19 10.19 5.27 -6.05
N ALA A 20 9.51 6.09 -6.87
CA ALA A 20 10.12 6.73 -8.02
C ALA A 20 11.25 7.72 -7.63
N ARG A 21 11.11 8.43 -6.51
CA ARG A 21 12.16 9.30 -5.98
C ARG A 21 13.36 8.47 -5.49
N HIS A 22 13.11 7.38 -4.77
CA HIS A 22 14.17 6.47 -4.33
C HIS A 22 14.89 5.81 -5.52
N LEU A 23 14.17 5.46 -6.57
CA LEU A 23 14.77 4.90 -7.78
C LEU A 23 15.70 5.88 -8.50
N GLY A 24 15.37 7.18 -8.47
CA GLY A 24 16.14 8.24 -9.12
C GLY A 24 17.34 8.78 -8.32
N ASP A 25 17.48 8.39 -7.05
CA ASP A 25 18.52 8.91 -6.15
C ASP A 25 19.47 7.77 -5.71
N GLY A 26 20.75 7.92 -6.06
CA GLY A 26 21.80 6.94 -5.77
C GLY A 26 22.02 6.67 -4.28
N TYR A 27 21.55 7.54 -3.38
CA TYR A 27 21.55 7.30 -1.93
C TYR A 27 20.77 6.01 -1.56
N TRP A 28 19.72 5.71 -2.31
CA TRP A 28 18.83 4.57 -2.08
C TRP A 28 19.28 3.28 -2.77
N THR A 29 20.50 3.28 -3.31
CA THR A 29 21.12 2.10 -3.89
C THR A 29 22.20 1.60 -2.96
N ASP A 30 22.09 0.35 -2.52
CA ASP A 30 23.14 -0.29 -1.75
C ASP A 30 24.40 -0.39 -2.62
N SER A 31 25.42 0.38 -2.25
CA SER A 31 26.72 0.42 -2.92
C SER A 31 27.45 -0.93 -3.01
N ARG A 32 27.11 -1.91 -2.15
CA ARG A 32 27.73 -3.23 -2.12
C ARG A 32 27.03 -4.23 -3.05
N THR A 33 25.71 -4.18 -3.11
CA THR A 33 24.90 -5.16 -3.86
C THR A 33 24.36 -4.60 -5.17
N GLY A 34 24.38 -3.28 -5.36
CA GLY A 34 23.76 -2.58 -6.49
C GLY A 34 22.23 -2.58 -6.45
N ARG A 35 21.62 -3.07 -5.36
CA ARG A 35 20.16 -3.13 -5.20
C ARG A 35 19.62 -1.75 -4.84
N ASN A 36 18.58 -1.30 -5.54
CA ASN A 36 17.89 -0.06 -5.24
C ASN A 36 16.58 -0.35 -4.50
N VAL A 37 16.36 0.30 -3.35
CA VAL A 37 15.18 0.04 -2.51
C VAL A 37 13.88 0.44 -3.21
N GLY A 38 13.92 1.43 -4.11
CA GLY A 38 12.77 1.84 -4.90
C GLY A 38 12.22 0.72 -5.79
N LEU A 39 13.05 -0.25 -6.19
CA LEU A 39 12.59 -1.45 -6.90
C LEU A 39 11.77 -2.37 -5.98
N ASP A 40 12.18 -2.50 -4.71
CA ASP A 40 11.49 -3.34 -3.72
C ASP A 40 10.13 -2.74 -3.36
N GLU A 41 10.08 -1.42 -3.21
CA GLU A 41 8.86 -0.66 -2.97
C GLU A 41 7.92 -0.75 -4.18
N LEU A 42 8.41 -0.59 -5.41
CA LEU A 42 7.60 -0.75 -6.63
C LEU A 42 7.04 -2.17 -6.78
N GLN A 43 7.82 -3.20 -6.41
CA GLN A 43 7.34 -4.58 -6.41
C GLN A 43 6.20 -4.79 -5.40
N ALA A 44 6.33 -4.22 -4.20
CA ALA A 44 5.30 -4.23 -3.18
C ALA A 44 4.02 -3.49 -3.63
N ILE A 45 4.18 -2.32 -4.26
CA ILE A 45 3.06 -1.56 -4.85
C ILE A 45 2.37 -2.36 -5.94
N GLY A 46 3.14 -3.02 -6.81
CA GLY A 46 2.62 -3.93 -7.83
C GLY A 46 1.78 -5.05 -7.24
N ALA A 47 2.22 -5.65 -6.12
CA ALA A 47 1.46 -6.66 -5.40
C ALA A 47 0.15 -6.10 -4.82
N MET A 48 0.17 -4.91 -4.23
CA MET A 48 -1.05 -4.27 -3.69
C MET A 48 -2.05 -3.88 -4.79
N LYS A 49 -1.58 -3.51 -5.99
CA LYS A 49 -2.44 -3.21 -7.15
C LYS A 49 -3.26 -4.41 -7.64
N THR A 50 -2.98 -5.62 -7.16
CA THR A 50 -3.77 -6.83 -7.47
C THR A 50 -5.04 -6.97 -6.62
N ILE A 51 -5.20 -6.14 -5.58
CA ILE A 51 -6.38 -6.17 -4.70
C ILE A 51 -7.62 -5.70 -5.49
N ALA A 52 -8.68 -6.51 -5.48
CA ALA A 52 -9.94 -6.16 -6.11
C ALA A 52 -10.64 -5.04 -5.33
N LEU A 53 -10.99 -3.94 -6.00
CA LEU A 53 -11.61 -2.77 -5.36
C LEU A 53 -13.14 -2.74 -5.47
N ASP A 54 -13.72 -3.62 -6.28
CA ASP A 54 -15.17 -3.71 -6.36
C ASP A 54 -15.75 -4.34 -5.09
N PRO A 55 -16.85 -3.78 -4.54
CA PRO A 55 -17.52 -4.37 -3.39
C PRO A 55 -17.95 -5.79 -3.70
N ARG A 56 -17.68 -6.71 -2.77
CA ARG A 56 -18.17 -8.08 -2.84
C ARG A 56 -19.63 -8.12 -2.31
N PRO A 57 -20.44 -9.13 -2.68
CA PRO A 57 -21.76 -9.30 -2.07
C PRO A 57 -21.67 -9.34 -0.55
N GLY A 58 -22.50 -8.57 0.16
CA GLY A 58 -22.44 -8.44 1.63
C GLY A 58 -21.50 -7.34 2.16
N GLU A 59 -20.86 -6.56 1.28
CA GLU A 59 -20.04 -5.40 1.65
C GLU A 59 -20.81 -4.07 1.50
N GLU A 60 -22.13 -4.03 1.71
CA GLU A 60 -22.90 -2.78 1.58
C GLU A 60 -22.51 -1.75 2.65
N ASP A 61 -21.94 -2.22 3.77
CA ASP A 61 -21.42 -1.41 4.86
C ASP A 61 -19.94 -1.03 4.66
N ALA A 62 -19.63 0.26 4.87
CA ALA A 62 -18.30 0.81 4.65
C ALA A 62 -17.23 0.23 5.58
N HIS A 63 -17.60 -0.16 6.81
CA HIS A 63 -16.70 -0.79 7.77
C HIS A 63 -16.38 -2.23 7.35
N ILE A 64 -17.35 -2.97 6.79
CA ILE A 64 -17.12 -4.31 6.24
C ILE A 64 -16.15 -4.23 5.04
N TYR A 65 -16.39 -3.32 4.10
CA TYR A 65 -15.51 -3.08 2.96
C TYR A 65 -14.09 -2.68 3.37
N LEU A 66 -13.95 -1.77 4.35
CA LEU A 66 -12.65 -1.37 4.90
C LEU A 66 -11.92 -2.56 5.53
N SER A 67 -12.61 -3.32 6.37
CA SER A 67 -12.05 -4.49 7.05
C SER A 67 -11.55 -5.53 6.05
N ARG A 68 -12.29 -5.74 4.96
CA ARG A 68 -11.85 -6.65 3.90
C ARG A 68 -10.62 -6.12 3.16
N LEU A 69 -10.54 -4.83 2.83
CA LEU A 69 -9.33 -4.28 2.19
C LEU A 69 -8.08 -4.41 3.08
N LEU A 70 -8.24 -4.25 4.40
CA LEU A 70 -7.16 -4.46 5.37
C LEU A 70 -6.74 -5.95 5.42
N ALA A 71 -7.69 -6.88 5.35
CA ALA A 71 -7.39 -8.30 5.26
C ALA A 71 -6.68 -8.67 3.95
N ASP A 72 -7.14 -8.13 2.80
CA ASP A 72 -6.47 -8.33 1.50
C ASP A 72 -5.02 -7.80 1.53
N LEU A 73 -4.75 -6.69 2.25
CA LEU A 73 -3.40 -6.16 2.44
C LEU A 73 -2.51 -7.06 3.31
N ASP A 74 -3.06 -7.67 4.36
CA ASP A 74 -2.33 -8.64 5.20
C ASP A 74 -1.99 -9.92 4.42
N ASP A 75 -2.90 -10.39 3.58
CA ASP A 75 -2.68 -11.49 2.64
C ASP A 75 -1.55 -11.15 1.64
N VAL A 76 -1.58 -9.94 1.07
CA VAL A 76 -0.51 -9.44 0.18
C VAL A 76 0.83 -9.40 0.92
N ALA A 77 0.86 -8.87 2.15
CA ALA A 77 2.06 -8.82 2.97
C ALA A 77 2.64 -10.22 3.23
N SER A 78 1.78 -11.18 3.57
CA SER A 78 2.17 -12.57 3.82
C SER A 78 2.74 -13.26 2.58
N ARG A 79 2.10 -13.07 1.42
CA ARG A 79 2.58 -13.60 0.13
C ARG A 79 3.88 -12.94 -0.30
N PHE A 80 4.00 -11.62 -0.12
CA PHE A 80 5.20 -10.86 -0.45
C PHE A 80 6.41 -11.37 0.33
N ARG A 81 6.27 -11.55 1.66
CA ARG A 81 7.32 -12.13 2.51
C ARG A 81 7.76 -13.52 2.07
N ALA A 82 6.84 -14.34 1.56
CA ALA A 82 7.14 -15.69 1.11
C ALA A 82 7.84 -15.74 -0.26
N ALA A 83 7.61 -14.74 -1.13
CA ALA A 83 8.01 -14.79 -2.54
C ALA A 83 9.15 -13.83 -2.91
N ALA A 84 9.24 -12.66 -2.28
CA ALA A 84 10.17 -11.61 -2.67
C ALA A 84 11.40 -11.60 -1.75
N PRO A 85 12.63 -11.55 -2.29
CA PRO A 85 13.79 -11.21 -1.50
C PRO A 85 13.70 -9.72 -1.15
N ASP A 86 13.26 -9.37 0.05
CA ASP A 86 13.21 -8.00 0.58
C ASP A 86 14.18 -7.89 1.77
N PRO A 87 15.50 -7.90 1.50
CA PRO A 87 16.52 -8.08 2.54
C PRO A 87 16.52 -6.94 3.57
N ASP A 88 16.21 -5.73 3.11
CA ASP A 88 16.22 -4.51 3.93
C ASP A 88 14.81 -4.15 4.45
N GLY A 89 13.77 -4.88 4.02
CA GLY A 89 12.41 -4.73 4.51
C GLY A 89 11.66 -3.51 3.96
N TYR A 90 12.15 -2.86 2.91
CA TYR A 90 11.50 -1.66 2.35
C TYR A 90 10.18 -2.00 1.67
N GLY A 91 10.12 -3.09 0.90
CA GLY A 91 8.89 -3.51 0.24
C GLY A 91 7.79 -3.84 1.25
N ILE A 92 8.11 -4.61 2.30
CA ILE A 92 7.14 -4.93 3.35
C ILE A 92 6.74 -3.71 4.18
N ALA A 93 7.66 -2.76 4.39
CA ALA A 93 7.36 -1.50 5.05
C ALA A 93 6.39 -0.62 4.25
N THR A 94 6.48 -0.62 2.91
CA THR A 94 5.52 0.06 2.02
C THR A 94 4.10 -0.50 2.22
N ILE A 95 3.94 -1.82 2.23
CA ILE A 95 2.62 -2.46 2.45
C ILE A 95 2.08 -2.09 3.83
N GLY A 96 2.92 -2.17 4.87
CA GLY A 96 2.55 -1.80 6.23
C GLY A 96 2.17 -0.32 6.38
N THR A 97 2.78 0.57 5.60
CA THR A 97 2.45 1.99 5.57
C THR A 97 1.05 2.23 5.00
N VAL A 98 0.73 1.61 3.85
CA VAL A 98 -0.60 1.70 3.25
C VAL A 98 -1.67 1.13 4.20
N ALA A 99 -1.44 -0.05 4.78
CA ALA A 99 -2.38 -0.67 5.71
C ALA A 99 -2.66 0.20 6.94
N ARG A 100 -1.61 0.77 7.56
CA ARG A 100 -1.75 1.66 8.72
C ARG A 100 -2.56 2.91 8.39
N ARG A 101 -2.26 3.54 7.24
CA ARG A 101 -2.96 4.75 6.81
C ARG A 101 -4.41 4.46 6.44
N LEU A 102 -4.68 3.31 5.81
CA LEU A 102 -6.04 2.85 5.51
C LEU A 102 -6.84 2.57 6.78
N ALA A 103 -6.25 1.92 7.79
CA ALA A 103 -6.90 1.68 9.08
C ALA A 103 -7.25 2.99 9.81
N ALA A 104 -6.45 4.05 9.62
CA ALA A 104 -6.73 5.37 10.18
C ALA A 104 -7.92 6.10 9.50
N PHE A 105 -8.43 5.62 8.37
CA PHE A 105 -9.54 6.27 7.65
C PHE A 105 -10.82 6.38 8.50
N ASP A 106 -11.11 5.36 9.31
CA ASP A 106 -12.31 5.36 10.16
C ASP A 106 -12.06 6.12 11.48
N SER A 107 -10.82 6.13 11.97
CA SER A 107 -10.47 6.71 13.27
C SER A 107 -10.16 8.20 13.24
N ASP A 108 -9.81 8.75 12.07
CA ASP A 108 -9.43 10.16 11.91
C ASP A 108 -10.41 10.90 10.97
N PRO A 109 -11.28 11.76 11.51
CA PRO A 109 -12.21 12.56 10.71
C PRO A 109 -11.50 13.42 9.67
N SER A 110 -10.28 13.91 9.94
CA SER A 110 -9.53 14.77 9.03
C SER A 110 -9.09 14.05 7.74
N VAL A 111 -8.92 12.72 7.81
CA VAL A 111 -8.59 11.86 6.67
C VAL A 111 -9.80 11.69 5.74
N ARG A 112 -11.00 11.61 6.32
CA ARG A 112 -12.26 11.49 5.55
C ARG A 112 -12.55 12.73 4.72
N PHE A 113 -12.29 13.93 5.26
CA PHE A 113 -12.52 15.21 4.55
C PHE A 113 -11.52 15.49 3.42
N ARG A 114 -10.31 14.91 3.46
CA ARG A 114 -9.33 15.02 2.35
C ARG A 114 -9.63 14.10 1.16
N SER A 115 -10.57 13.18 1.32
CA SER A 115 -10.92 12.16 0.32
C SER A 115 -12.24 12.44 -0.41
N ALA A 116 -12.91 13.56 -0.10
CA ALA A 116 -14.09 14.04 -0.80
C ALA A 116 -13.67 14.90 -2.01
N PRO A 117 -14.26 14.69 -3.20
CA PRO A 117 -13.99 15.50 -4.39
C PRO A 117 -14.43 16.96 -4.23
#